data_AF-A0A6A7K8K3-F1
#
_entry.id   AF-A0A6A7K8K3-F1
#
_cell.length_a   1.000
_cell.length_b   1.000
_cell.length_c   1.000
_cell.angle_alpha   90.00
_cell.angle_beta   90.00
_cell.angle_gamma   90.00
#
_symmetry.space_group_name_H-M   'P 1'
#
loop_
_entity.id
_entity.type
_entity.pdbx_description
1 polymer ?
#
loop_
_entity_poly.entity_id
_entity_poly.type
_entity_poly.pdbx_seq_one_letter_code
_entity_poly.pdbx_strand_id
1 'polypeptide(L)'
;MIDYEGFSKALGKLHEEEALRLAHEFINSDPNEEEEKLFMKAAQNGIDTVAEQFEMRKYSVGELIYAKEILSQIMDMILPKMHAVES
;
A
#
# COMPACT_ATOMS: atom_id res chain seq x y z
N MET A 1 -0.76 -16.69 -4.42
CA MET A 1 -0.58 -15.53 -5.31
C MET A 1 -1.08 -14.34 -4.52
N ILE A 2 -0.23 -13.33 -4.31
CA ILE A 2 -0.59 -12.12 -3.57
C ILE A 2 -1.61 -11.32 -4.39
N ASP A 3 -2.67 -10.84 -3.74
CA ASP A 3 -3.69 -10.01 -4.38
C ASP A 3 -3.28 -8.54 -4.40
N TYR A 4 -2.42 -8.18 -5.35
CA TYR A 4 -1.93 -6.82 -5.53
C TYR A 4 -3.04 -5.82 -5.89
N GLU A 5 -4.04 -6.27 -6.66
CA GLU A 5 -5.18 -5.42 -7.03
C GLU A 5 -6.08 -5.17 -5.82
N GLY A 6 -6.34 -6.20 -5.01
CA GLY A 6 -7.02 -6.10 -3.73
C GLY A 6 -6.31 -5.14 -2.79
N PHE A 7 -4.98 -5.21 -2.68
CA PHE A 7 -4.18 -4.32 -1.85
C PHE A 7 -4.32 -2.86 -2.30
N SER A 8 -4.15 -2.60 -3.60
CA SER A 8 -4.32 -1.25 -4.16
C SER A 8 -5.72 -0.68 -3.90
N LYS A 9 -6.77 -1.50 -4.08
CA LYS A 9 -8.16 -1.10 -3.80
C LYS A 9 -8.41 -0.85 -2.32
N ALA A 10 -7.87 -1.68 -1.44
CA ALA A 10 -8.01 -1.51 0.00
C ALA A 10 -7.35 -0.21 0.47
N LEU A 11 -6.12 0.05 0.03
CA LEU A 11 -5.40 1.29 0.31
C LEU A 11 -6.13 2.52 -0.27
N GLY A 12 -6.56 2.44 -1.53
CA GLY A 12 -7.31 3.50 -2.21
C GLY A 12 -8.66 3.85 -1.58
N LYS A 13 -9.26 2.87 -0.88
CA LYS A 13 -10.53 3.03 -0.14
C LYS A 13 -10.35 3.29 1.35
N LEU A 14 -9.10 3.41 1.82
CA LEU A 14 -8.77 3.57 3.24
C LEU A 14 -9.29 2.42 4.12
N HIS A 15 -9.34 1.20 3.56
CA HIS A 15 -9.67 -0.02 4.29
C HIS A 15 -8.40 -0.55 4.98
N GLU A 16 -8.02 0.09 6.08
CA GLU A 16 -6.76 -0.17 6.80
C GLU A 16 -6.55 -1.65 7.13
N GLU A 17 -7.50 -2.31 7.79
CA GLU A 17 -7.37 -3.71 8.22
C GLU A 17 -7.05 -4.65 7.05
N GLU A 18 -7.72 -4.44 5.91
CA GLU A 18 -7.54 -5.25 4.71
C GLU A 18 -6.21 -4.95 4.02
N ALA A 19 -5.81 -3.68 3.94
CA ALA A 19 -4.54 -3.28 3.36
C ALA A 19 -3.37 -3.84 4.18
N LEU A 20 -3.45 -3.77 5.53
CA LEU A 20 -2.45 -4.35 6.43
C LEU A 20 -2.41 -5.87 6.34
N ARG A 21 -3.58 -6.55 6.27
CA ARG A 21 -3.64 -8.00 6.10
C ARG A 21 -2.92 -8.45 4.83
N LEU A 22 -3.19 -7.79 3.70
CA LEU A 22 -2.56 -8.12 2.42
C LEU A 22 -1.06 -7.80 2.40
N ALA A 23 -0.64 -6.71 3.06
CA ALA A 23 0.78 -6.39 3.25
C ALA A 23 1.50 -7.46 4.11
N HIS A 24 0.85 -7.95 5.17
CA HIS A 24 1.38 -9.05 5.98
C HIS A 24 1.50 -10.34 5.18
N GLU A 25 0.51 -10.68 4.35
CA GLU A 25 0.57 -11.86 3.47
C GLU A 25 1.73 -11.76 2.48
N PHE A 26 1.95 -10.58 1.90
CA PHE A 26 3.08 -10.30 1.02
C PHE A 26 4.43 -10.51 1.72
N ILE A 27 4.62 -9.96 2.92
CA ILE A 27 5.89 -10.16 3.65
C ILE A 27 6.11 -11.64 4.00
N ASN A 28 5.05 -12.34 4.39
CA ASN A 28 5.14 -13.75 4.80
C ASN A 28 5.34 -14.71 3.62
N SER A 29 5.17 -14.26 2.37
CA SER A 29 5.43 -15.09 1.19
C SER A 29 6.89 -15.13 0.76
N ASP A 30 7.78 -14.42 1.48
CA ASP A 30 9.21 -14.28 1.12
C ASP A 30 9.38 -13.79 -0.34
N PRO A 31 8.88 -12.58 -0.63
CA PRO A 31 8.75 -12.10 -2.00
C PRO A 31 10.11 -11.86 -2.64
N ASN A 32 10.21 -12.18 -3.93
CA ASN A 32 11.40 -11.83 -4.71
C ASN A 32 11.35 -10.36 -5.21
N GLU A 33 12.43 -9.87 -5.80
CA GLU A 33 12.52 -8.50 -6.31
C GLU A 33 11.42 -8.10 -7.31
N GLU A 34 10.91 -9.04 -8.11
CA GLU A 34 9.81 -8.78 -9.05
C GLU A 34 8.50 -8.57 -8.31
N GLU A 35 8.23 -9.41 -7.30
CA GLU A 35 7.06 -9.30 -6.43
C GLU A 35 7.11 -8.02 -5.58
N GLU A 36 8.28 -7.63 -5.10
CA GLU A 36 8.51 -6.33 -4.45
C GLU A 36 8.14 -5.16 -5.37
N LYS A 37 8.58 -5.18 -6.64
CA LYS A 37 8.23 -4.14 -7.62
C LYS A 37 6.73 -4.10 -7.89
N LEU A 38 6.07 -5.27 -7.98
CA LEU A 38 4.63 -5.36 -8.15
C LEU A 38 3.88 -4.80 -6.93
N PHE A 39 4.35 -5.12 -5.73
CA PHE A 39 3.78 -4.59 -4.49
C PHE A 39 3.92 -3.07 -4.40
N MET A 40 5.11 -2.53 -4.67
CA MET A 40 5.35 -1.09 -4.68
C MET A 40 4.50 -0.37 -5.73
N LYS A 41 4.32 -0.97 -6.91
CA LYS A 41 3.42 -0.45 -7.94
C LYS A 41 1.96 -0.44 -7.46
N ALA A 42 1.52 -1.49 -6.76
CA ALA A 42 0.18 -1.55 -6.19
C ALA A 42 -0.03 -0.50 -5.09
N ALA A 43 0.98 -0.25 -4.26
CA ALA A 43 0.97 0.84 -3.28
C ALA A 43 0.80 2.20 -3.95
N GLN A 44 1.61 2.48 -4.99
CA GLN A 44 1.50 3.72 -5.77
C GLN A 44 0.10 3.89 -6.37
N ASN A 45 -0.45 2.86 -7.01
CA ASN A 45 -1.80 2.91 -7.57
C ASN A 45 -2.88 3.17 -6.50
N GLY A 46 -2.70 2.64 -5.28
CA GLY A 46 -3.58 2.92 -4.15
C GLY A 46 -3.53 4.40 -3.74
N ILE A 47 -2.33 4.98 -3.68
CA ILE A 47 -2.14 6.41 -3.37
C ILE A 47 -2.69 7.31 -4.49
N ASP A 48 -2.49 6.95 -5.75
CA ASP A 48 -3.07 7.67 -6.88
C ASP A 48 -4.60 7.69 -6.78
N THR A 49 -5.21 6.57 -6.38
CA THR A 49 -6.67 6.49 -6.14
C THR A 49 -7.11 7.44 -5.03
N VAL A 50 -6.37 7.51 -3.92
CA VAL A 50 -6.65 8.45 -2.82
C VAL A 50 -6.57 9.90 -3.31
N ALA A 51 -5.55 10.23 -4.11
CA ALA A 51 -5.37 11.56 -4.69
C ALA A 51 -6.54 11.92 -5.64
N GLU A 52 -6.95 11.00 -6.52
CA GLU A 52 -8.11 11.18 -7.39
C GLU A 52 -9.40 11.41 -6.58
N GLN A 53 -9.65 10.62 -5.53
CA GLN A 53 -10.83 10.83 -4.68
C GLN A 53 -10.82 12.20 -3.99
N PHE A 54 -9.64 12.68 -3.59
CA PHE A 54 -9.49 14.02 -3.02
C PHE A 54 -9.73 15.13 -4.05
N GLU A 55 -9.19 15.01 -5.26
CA GLU A 55 -9.44 15.95 -6.36
C GLU A 55 -10.93 16.02 -6.73
N MET A 56 -11.62 14.87 -6.69
CA MET A 56 -13.06 14.76 -6.87
C MET A 56 -13.88 15.28 -5.67
N ARG A 57 -13.24 15.80 -4.62
CA ARG A 57 -13.86 16.25 -3.35
C ARG A 57 -14.65 15.15 -2.63
N LYS A 58 -14.35 13.88 -2.90
CA LYS A 58 -14.92 12.74 -2.17
C LYS A 58 -14.15 12.44 -0.90
N TYR A 59 -12.83 12.68 -0.92
CA TYR A 59 -11.98 12.67 0.26
C TYR A 59 -11.60 14.07 0.70
N SER A 60 -11.41 14.20 2.00
CA SER A 60 -11.00 15.38 2.74
C SER A 60 -9.51 15.32 3.07
N VAL A 61 -8.97 16.42 3.58
CA VAL A 61 -7.58 16.47 4.05
C VAL A 61 -7.35 15.47 5.19
N GLY A 62 -8.36 15.21 6.03
CA GLY A 62 -8.28 14.20 7.09
C GLY A 62 -8.09 12.79 6.53
N GLU A 63 -8.79 12.47 5.44
CA GLU A 63 -8.63 11.19 4.73
C GLU A 63 -7.27 11.07 4.03
N LEU A 64 -6.68 12.16 3.53
CA LEU A 64 -5.30 12.15 3.03
C LEU A 64 -4.27 11.87 4.13
N ILE A 65 -4.47 12.46 5.32
CA ILE A 65 -3.60 12.23 6.47
C ILE A 65 -3.71 10.76 6.89
N TYR A 66 -4.93 10.23 6.97
CA TYR A 66 -5.16 8.84 7.32
C TYR A 66 -4.57 7.86 6.29
N ALA A 67 -4.69 8.15 4.99
CA ALA A 67 -4.04 7.37 3.94
C ALA A 67 -2.51 7.31 4.12
N LYS A 68 -1.89 8.45 4.49
CA LYS A 68 -0.47 8.52 4.79
C LYS A 68 -0.10 7.69 6.02
N GLU A 69 -0.93 7.69 7.06
CA GLU A 69 -0.72 6.88 8.25
C GLU A 69 -0.77 5.38 7.92
N ILE A 70 -1.76 4.93 7.14
CA ILE A 70 -1.86 3.54 6.67
C ILE A 70 -0.61 3.16 5.86
N LEU A 71 -0.20 4.01 4.90
CA LEU A 71 0.99 3.75 4.09
C LEU A 71 2.25 3.68 4.94
N SER A 72 2.43 4.59 5.90
CA SER A 72 3.58 4.57 6.82
C SER A 72 3.64 3.27 7.61
N GLN A 73 2.52 2.80 8.16
CA GLN A 73 2.48 1.51 8.87
C GLN A 73 2.89 0.34 7.96
N ILE A 74 2.38 0.31 6.72
CA ILE A 74 2.74 -0.71 5.74
C ILE A 74 4.23 -0.65 5.41
N MET A 75 4.78 0.54 5.18
CA MET A 75 6.21 0.70 4.85
C MET A 75 7.11 0.28 6.00
N ASP A 76 6.75 0.61 7.25
CA ASP A 76 7.52 0.19 8.44
C ASP A 76 7.59 -1.34 8.57
N MET A 77 6.54 -2.05 8.13
CA MET A 77 6.53 -3.52 8.10
C MET A 77 7.37 -4.11 6.98
N ILE A 78 7.38 -3.46 5.81
CA ILE A 78 7.94 -4.01 4.57
C ILE A 78 9.42 -3.67 4.41
N LEU A 79 9.86 -2.46 4.75
CA LEU A 79 11.22 -1.99 4.55
C LEU A 79 12.31 -2.93 5.12
N PRO A 80 12.16 -3.53 6.32
CA PRO A 80 13.17 -4.47 6.85
C PRO A 80 13.28 -5.79 6.10
N LYS A 81 12.32 -6.07 5.21
CA LYS A 81 12.17 -7.34 4.48
C LYS A 81 12.45 -7.20 2.99
N MET A 82 12.46 -5.97 2.48
CA MET A 82 12.79 -5.70 1.08
C MET A 82 14.29 -5.84 0.83
N HIS A 83 14.63 -6.36 -0.34
CA HIS A 83 16.01 -6.54 -0.78
C HIS A 83 16.68 -5.22 -1.19
N ALA A 84 15.89 -4.16 -1.43
CA ALA A 84 16.38 -2.88 -1.94
C ALA A 84 16.20 -1.73 -0.94
N VAL A 85 17.14 -1.58 0.00
CA VAL A 85 17.40 -0.29 0.69
C VAL A 85 18.90 0.10 0.66
N GLU A 86 19.75 -0.64 -0.04
CA GLU A 86 21.15 -0.25 -0.29
C GLU A 86 21.42 -0.15 -1.80
N SER A 87 21.32 1.05 -2.35
CA SER A 87 21.97 1.46 -3.61
C SER A 87 22.30 2.95 -3.57
#